data_AF-A0A933CW30-F1
#
_entry.id   AF-A0A933CW30-F1
#
_cell.length_a   1.000
_cell.length_b   1.000
_cell.length_c   1.000
_cell.angle_alpha   90.00
_cell.angle_beta   90.00
_cell.angle_gamma   90.00
#
_symmetry.space_group_name_H-M   'P 1'
#
loop_
_entity.id
_entity.type
_entity.pdbx_description
1 polymer ?
#
loop_
_entity_poly.entity_id
_entity_poly.type
_entity_poly.pdbx_seq_one_letter_code
_entity_poly.pdbx_strand_id
1 'polypeptide(L)'
;MLLLGLCLLVATLMFSMPVFGQGGAPLKLGEWSKEANSLLVYAPEPRKIQFTAPDKKTVAVIDGTNLFVVRGGNKLSGIEDEGFLDPAELGWASDSKGFFVTWSDGGSVGWWQTFVYLVEKERVRRINVTKEVEREFKKHYKCTDSEDPNIGAIKWLKGSRNLLVVAEVPPHSTCPQMGLFMGYIVSVPSGKILEQFSQQRLKSVWGRYLGARLNPKAK
;
A
#
# COMPACT_ATOMS: atom_id res chain seq x y z
N MET A 1 -29.62 75.31 -8.99
CA MET A 1 -28.46 74.57 -9.55
C MET A 1 -28.18 73.38 -8.64
N LEU A 2 -28.64 72.18 -9.03
CA LEU A 2 -28.35 70.92 -8.33
C LEU A 2 -26.97 70.41 -8.77
N LEU A 3 -26.11 70.06 -7.81
CA LEU A 3 -24.86 69.32 -8.03
C LEU A 3 -25.10 67.86 -7.62
N LEU A 4 -25.11 66.96 -8.60
CA LEU A 4 -25.09 65.50 -8.39
C LEU A 4 -23.65 65.06 -8.09
N GLY A 5 -23.43 64.49 -6.90
CA GLY A 5 -22.19 63.81 -6.53
C GLY A 5 -22.22 62.34 -6.97
N LEU A 6 -21.27 61.97 -7.81
CA LEU A 6 -21.07 60.60 -8.32
C LEU A 6 -20.15 59.84 -7.37
N CYS A 7 -20.68 58.92 -6.56
CA CYS A 7 -19.89 57.96 -5.78
C CYS A 7 -19.38 56.84 -6.70
N LEU A 8 -18.07 56.81 -6.97
CA LEU A 8 -17.41 55.68 -7.62
C LEU A 8 -17.14 54.58 -6.57
N LEU A 9 -17.81 53.43 -6.72
CA LEU A 9 -17.51 52.21 -5.96
C LEU A 9 -16.48 51.38 -6.76
N VAL A 10 -15.26 51.30 -6.25
CA VAL A 10 -14.19 50.45 -6.82
C VAL A 10 -14.32 49.05 -6.23
N ALA A 11 -14.84 48.10 -7.00
CA ALA A 11 -14.89 46.69 -6.63
C ALA A 11 -13.52 46.02 -6.87
N THR A 12 -12.76 45.77 -5.81
CA THR A 12 -11.53 44.99 -5.86
C THR A 12 -11.85 43.50 -5.95
N LEU A 13 -11.77 42.96 -7.17
CA LEU A 13 -11.76 41.51 -7.43
C LEU A 13 -10.48 40.90 -6.84
N MET A 14 -10.58 40.30 -5.66
CA MET A 14 -9.54 39.43 -5.13
C MET A 14 -9.50 38.13 -5.93
N PHE A 15 -8.65 38.10 -6.97
CA PHE A 15 -8.23 36.86 -7.61
C PHE A 15 -7.37 36.09 -6.61
N SER A 16 -7.97 35.10 -5.95
CA SER A 16 -7.23 34.06 -5.24
C SER A 16 -6.41 33.28 -6.27
N MET A 17 -5.09 33.44 -6.24
CA MET A 17 -4.24 32.58 -7.05
C MET A 17 -4.36 31.15 -6.53
N PRO A 18 -4.53 30.14 -7.40
CA PRO A 18 -4.43 28.76 -6.99
C PRO A 18 -3.01 28.54 -6.46
N VAL A 19 -2.91 28.07 -5.21
CA VAL A 19 -1.66 27.56 -4.66
C VAL A 19 -1.26 26.38 -5.51
N PHE A 20 -0.31 26.58 -6.42
CA PHE A 20 0.33 25.49 -7.15
C PHE A 20 1.04 24.59 -6.13
N GLY A 21 0.51 23.39 -5.95
CA GLY A 21 1.09 22.38 -5.08
C GLY A 21 2.53 22.10 -5.49
N GLN A 22 3.42 22.08 -4.50
CA GLN A 22 4.80 21.66 -4.68
C GLN A 22 4.82 20.28 -5.38
N GLY A 23 5.50 20.22 -6.52
CA GLY A 23 5.75 18.98 -7.24
C GLY A 23 6.54 18.03 -6.35
N GLY A 24 5.85 17.06 -5.75
CA GLY A 24 6.48 15.98 -5.01
C GLY A 24 7.39 15.18 -5.93
N ALA A 25 8.51 14.69 -5.39
CA ALA A 25 9.36 13.74 -6.09
C ALA A 25 8.52 12.57 -6.65
N PRO A 26 8.86 12.03 -7.84
CA PRO A 26 8.11 10.91 -8.41
C PRO A 26 8.08 9.75 -7.42
N LEU A 27 6.86 9.26 -7.13
CA LEU A 27 6.66 8.13 -6.22
C LEU A 27 7.44 6.93 -6.76
N LYS A 28 8.34 6.38 -5.93
CA LYS A 28 9.10 5.18 -6.24
C LYS A 28 8.16 3.97 -6.22
N LEU A 29 8.30 3.06 -7.17
CA LEU A 29 7.55 1.81 -7.19
C LEU A 29 7.89 0.94 -5.97
N GLY A 30 6.93 0.12 -5.53
CA GLY A 30 7.11 -0.84 -4.46
C GLY A 30 8.19 -1.88 -4.74
N GLU A 31 8.76 -2.43 -3.66
CA GLU A 31 9.72 -3.52 -3.69
C GLU A 31 9.04 -4.84 -4.12
N TRP A 32 7.81 -5.06 -3.63
CA TRP A 32 6.99 -6.24 -3.92
C TRP A 32 6.08 -6.02 -5.12
N SER A 33 5.48 -4.83 -5.23
CA SER A 33 4.51 -4.51 -6.28
C SER A 33 4.89 -3.28 -7.10
N LYS A 34 4.78 -3.41 -8.43
CA LYS A 34 4.82 -2.28 -9.37
C LYS A 34 3.53 -1.44 -9.36
N GLU A 35 2.49 -1.90 -8.67
CA GLU A 35 1.21 -1.20 -8.49
C GLU A 35 1.11 -0.55 -7.11
N ALA A 36 2.09 -0.77 -6.23
CA ALA A 36 2.21 -0.08 -4.96
C ALA A 36 3.19 1.07 -5.08
N ASN A 37 2.97 2.07 -4.23
CA ASN A 37 3.91 3.15 -4.04
C ASN A 37 4.75 2.84 -2.82
N SER A 38 6.07 2.91 -2.98
CA SER A 38 7.01 2.84 -1.88
C SER A 38 6.78 4.02 -0.94
N LEU A 39 6.81 3.71 0.35
CA LEU A 39 6.76 4.68 1.42
C LEU A 39 8.15 5.09 1.90
N LEU A 40 9.22 4.52 1.32
CA LEU A 40 10.60 4.88 1.65
C LEU A 40 10.86 6.38 1.40
N VAL A 41 11.23 7.10 2.46
CA VAL A 41 11.70 8.49 2.37
C VAL A 41 13.15 8.54 2.86
N TYR A 42 14.08 8.82 1.96
CA TYR A 42 15.52 8.96 2.27
C TYR A 42 15.87 10.30 2.95
N ALA A 43 14.89 11.02 3.50
CA ALA A 43 15.09 12.37 4.03
C ALA A 43 15.06 12.36 5.57
N PRO A 44 15.87 13.20 6.23
CA PRO A 44 15.74 13.43 7.66
C PRO A 44 14.36 14.03 7.96
N GLU A 45 13.70 13.51 8.99
CA GLU A 45 12.33 13.74 9.47
C GLU A 45 11.74 15.17 9.34
N PRO A 46 10.39 15.31 9.32
CA PRO A 46 9.40 14.23 9.41
C PRO A 46 8.78 13.77 8.08
N ARG A 47 8.62 12.45 7.97
CA ARG A 47 7.96 11.78 6.84
C ARG A 47 6.46 12.03 6.87
N LYS A 48 5.98 12.96 6.04
CA LYS A 48 4.54 13.15 5.78
C LYS A 48 4.19 12.87 4.33
N ILE A 49 3.55 11.73 4.08
CA ILE A 49 3.19 11.27 2.72
C ILE A 49 1.70 11.03 2.64
N GLN A 50 1.12 11.34 1.49
CA GLN A 50 -0.31 11.14 1.22
C GLN A 50 -0.50 10.28 -0.03
N PHE A 51 -1.39 9.29 0.07
CA PHE A 51 -1.81 8.44 -1.03
C PHE A 51 -3.29 8.61 -1.27
N THR A 52 -3.62 9.35 -2.32
CA THR A 52 -5.00 9.59 -2.73
C THR A 52 -5.58 8.34 -3.40
N ALA A 53 -6.74 7.89 -2.92
CA ALA A 53 -7.50 6.81 -3.52
C ALA A 53 -8.04 7.20 -4.91
N PRO A 54 -8.44 6.22 -5.74
CA PRO A 54 -9.02 6.48 -7.06
C PRO A 54 -10.23 7.43 -7.06
N ASP A 55 -11.04 7.44 -6.00
CA ASP A 55 -12.19 8.32 -5.82
C ASP A 55 -11.85 9.81 -5.63
N LYS A 56 -10.56 10.14 -5.44
CA LYS A 56 -10.02 11.48 -5.17
C LYS A 56 -10.58 12.15 -3.90
N LYS A 57 -11.27 11.40 -3.05
CA LYS A 57 -11.94 11.88 -1.84
C LYS A 57 -11.38 11.23 -0.58
N THR A 58 -10.83 10.04 -0.71
CA THR A 58 -10.22 9.27 0.37
C THR A 58 -8.69 9.35 0.24
N VAL A 59 -8.00 9.59 1.35
CA VAL A 59 -6.54 9.74 1.39
C VAL A 59 -6.00 8.92 2.55
N ALA A 60 -5.04 8.03 2.28
CA ALA A 60 -4.22 7.41 3.31
C ALA A 60 -3.04 8.33 3.59
N VAL A 61 -2.84 8.70 4.85
CA VAL A 61 -1.79 9.61 5.29
C VAL A 61 -0.84 8.84 6.18
N ILE A 62 0.45 8.93 5.86
CA ILE A 62 1.54 8.49 6.72
C ILE A 62 2.18 9.73 7.31
N ASP A 63 2.23 9.81 8.64
CA ASP A 63 2.83 10.92 9.40
C ASP A 63 3.79 10.35 10.45
N GLY A 64 5.09 10.45 10.19
CA GLY A 64 6.12 9.64 10.83
C GLY A 64 5.88 8.17 10.53
N THR A 65 5.67 7.37 11.57
CA THR A 65 5.28 5.96 11.45
C THR A 65 3.77 5.74 11.42
N ASN A 66 2.96 6.75 11.77
CA ASN A 66 1.52 6.57 12.00
C ASN A 66 0.75 6.56 10.68
N LEU A 67 -0.20 5.62 10.55
CA LEU A 67 -1.16 5.57 9.46
C LEU A 67 -2.51 6.11 9.92
N PHE A 68 -3.12 6.97 9.11
CA PHE A 68 -4.54 7.27 9.24
C PHE A 68 -5.19 7.52 7.88
N VAL A 69 -6.52 7.46 7.83
CA VAL A 69 -7.29 7.71 6.61
C VAL A 69 -8.17 8.93 6.80
N VAL A 70 -8.18 9.81 5.81
CA VAL A 70 -9.05 10.99 5.75
C VAL A 70 -10.04 10.81 4.60
N ARG A 71 -11.32 11.11 4.84
CA ARG A 71 -12.35 11.17 3.79
C ARG A 71 -13.20 12.42 3.96
N GLY A 72 -13.26 13.25 2.93
CA GLY A 72 -14.02 14.50 2.98
C GLY A 72 -13.59 15.43 4.12
N GLY A 73 -12.29 15.47 4.44
CA GLY A 73 -11.74 16.27 5.54
C GLY A 73 -11.77 15.61 6.92
N ASN A 74 -12.50 14.51 7.10
CA ASN A 74 -12.61 13.84 8.40
C ASN A 74 -11.66 12.65 8.50
N LYS A 75 -10.90 12.57 9.60
CA LYS A 75 -10.11 11.39 9.96
C LYS A 75 -11.08 10.25 10.37
N LEU A 76 -10.93 9.10 9.75
CA LEU A 76 -11.73 7.91 10.05
C LEU A 76 -11.13 7.14 11.24
N SER A 77 -11.98 6.48 12.03
CA SER A 77 -11.57 5.72 13.21
C SER A 77 -11.22 4.25 12.91
N GLY A 78 -10.67 3.52 13.89
CA GLY A 78 -10.47 2.07 13.86
C GLY A 78 -9.05 1.58 13.55
N ILE A 79 -8.10 2.51 13.40
CA ILE A 79 -6.67 2.26 13.13
C ILE A 79 -5.77 3.27 13.83
N GLU A 80 -6.20 3.81 14.96
CA GLU A 80 -5.52 4.89 15.69
C GLU A 80 -4.09 4.51 16.14
N ASP A 81 -3.87 3.23 16.41
CA ASP A 81 -2.59 2.67 16.86
C ASP A 81 -1.78 2.02 15.73
N GLU A 82 -2.19 2.20 14.47
CA GLU A 82 -1.49 1.60 13.34
C GLU A 82 -0.29 2.44 12.93
N GLY A 83 0.86 1.78 12.84
CA GLY A 83 2.06 2.37 12.26
C GLY A 83 2.99 1.31 11.67
N PHE A 84 3.89 1.77 10.80
CA PHE A 84 4.82 0.90 10.09
C PHE A 84 6.22 1.50 10.09
N LEU A 85 7.20 0.62 10.16
CA LEU A 85 8.60 0.96 9.93
C LEU A 85 8.91 0.95 8.42
N ASP A 86 10.08 1.48 8.08
CA ASP A 86 10.63 1.38 6.74
C ASP A 86 11.45 0.09 6.55
N PRO A 87 11.42 -0.52 5.36
CA PRO A 87 10.63 -0.16 4.17
C PRO A 87 9.14 -0.55 4.28
N ALA A 88 8.29 0.22 3.62
CA ALA A 88 6.88 -0.11 3.44
C ALA A 88 6.36 0.34 2.07
N GLU A 89 5.24 -0.23 1.61
CA GLU A 89 4.56 0.13 0.37
C GLU A 89 3.04 0.05 0.51
N LEU A 90 2.32 0.90 -0.23
CA LEU A 90 0.86 1.01 -0.18
C LEU A 90 0.24 0.95 -1.58
N GLY A 91 -0.81 0.15 -1.74
CA GLY A 91 -1.60 0.04 -2.96
C GLY A 91 -3.11 0.14 -2.73
N TRP A 92 -3.77 1.09 -3.40
CA TRP A 92 -5.24 1.27 -3.37
C TRP A 92 -5.96 0.30 -4.29
N ALA A 93 -7.11 -0.21 -3.86
CA ALA A 93 -8.06 -0.91 -4.71
C ALA A 93 -8.75 0.09 -5.66
N SER A 94 -9.09 -0.37 -6.87
CA SER A 94 -9.68 0.49 -7.91
C SER A 94 -11.06 1.07 -7.55
N ASP A 95 -11.78 0.44 -6.62
CA ASP A 95 -13.08 0.90 -6.12
C ASP A 95 -12.98 1.83 -4.90
N SER A 96 -11.76 2.16 -4.45
CA SER A 96 -11.48 3.01 -3.29
C SER A 96 -12.04 2.50 -1.96
N LYS A 97 -12.44 1.22 -1.89
CA LYS A 97 -13.01 0.60 -0.68
C LYS A 97 -11.96 -0.08 0.20
N GLY A 98 -10.72 -0.16 -0.26
CA GLY A 98 -9.63 -0.63 0.56
C GLY A 98 -8.26 -0.38 -0.04
N PHE A 99 -7.24 -0.56 0.77
CA PHE A 99 -5.84 -0.54 0.39
C PHE A 99 -5.10 -1.63 1.15
N PHE A 100 -3.94 -2.04 0.66
CA PHE A 100 -3.02 -2.87 1.43
C PHE A 100 -1.82 -2.04 1.86
N VAL A 101 -1.18 -2.47 2.95
CA VAL A 101 0.17 -2.05 3.30
C VAL A 101 1.01 -3.30 3.45
N THR A 102 2.14 -3.32 2.75
CA THR A 102 3.20 -4.31 2.92
C THR A 102 4.39 -3.61 3.53
N TRP A 103 4.92 -4.11 4.64
CA TRP A 103 6.00 -3.44 5.37
C TRP A 103 6.95 -4.42 6.02
N SER A 104 8.16 -3.95 6.32
CA SER A 104 9.20 -4.71 7.00
C SER A 104 9.58 -4.13 8.36
N ASP A 105 9.95 -5.03 9.27
CA ASP A 105 10.43 -4.71 10.61
C ASP A 105 11.83 -4.06 10.69
N GLY A 106 12.57 -3.92 9.59
CA GLY A 106 13.91 -3.31 9.69
C GLY A 106 14.80 -3.34 8.47
N GLY A 107 14.27 -3.49 7.25
CA GLY A 107 15.07 -3.35 6.02
C GLY A 107 14.55 -4.23 4.89
N SER A 108 15.11 -4.10 3.68
CA SER A 108 14.70 -4.94 2.54
C SER A 108 14.90 -6.43 2.81
N VAL A 109 15.82 -6.81 3.70
CA VAL A 109 16.05 -8.21 4.07
C VAL A 109 15.15 -8.66 5.23
N GLY A 110 14.53 -7.77 6.00
CA GLY A 110 13.82 -8.12 7.24
C GLY A 110 12.55 -8.97 7.06
N TRP A 111 11.81 -9.14 8.14
CA TRP A 111 10.51 -9.82 8.12
C TRP A 111 9.48 -8.91 7.47
N TRP A 112 8.77 -9.42 6.47
CA TRP A 112 7.77 -8.70 5.71
C TRP A 112 6.37 -9.25 5.95
N GLN A 113 5.42 -8.35 6.17
CA GLN A 113 4.02 -8.71 6.36
C GLN A 113 3.09 -7.76 5.62
N THR A 114 1.85 -8.22 5.42
CA THR A 114 0.83 -7.49 4.67
C THR A 114 -0.48 -7.45 5.44
N PHE A 115 -1.06 -6.25 5.55
CA PHE A 115 -2.42 -6.06 6.03
C PHE A 115 -3.29 -5.37 4.98
N VAL A 116 -4.58 -5.68 5.01
CA VAL A 116 -5.61 -5.01 4.22
C VAL A 116 -6.41 -4.08 5.13
N TYR A 117 -6.66 -2.87 4.64
CA TYR A 117 -7.44 -1.85 5.31
C TYR A 117 -8.70 -1.58 4.48
N LEU A 118 -9.86 -1.95 5.01
CA LEU A 118 -11.15 -1.71 4.36
C LEU A 118 -11.74 -0.40 4.86
N VAL A 119 -12.05 0.50 3.93
CA VAL A 119 -12.60 1.81 4.24
C VAL A 119 -14.13 1.74 4.17
N GLU A 120 -14.74 1.69 5.35
CA GLU A 120 -16.19 1.67 5.52
C GLU A 120 -16.70 3.12 5.64
N LYS A 121 -17.97 3.33 6.04
CA LYS A 121 -18.60 4.66 6.01
C LYS A 121 -17.83 5.68 6.86
N GLU A 122 -17.58 5.36 8.12
CA GLU A 122 -17.01 6.28 9.14
C GLU A 122 -15.76 5.69 9.83
N ARG A 123 -15.31 4.51 9.40
CA ARG A 123 -14.18 3.80 10.00
C ARG A 123 -13.34 3.06 8.97
N VAL A 124 -12.15 2.68 9.37
CA VAL A 124 -11.26 1.76 8.68
C VAL A 124 -11.16 0.48 9.50
N ARG A 125 -11.19 -0.67 8.83
CA ARG A 125 -11.00 -1.96 9.47
C ARG A 125 -9.76 -2.64 8.93
N ARG A 126 -8.82 -2.97 9.82
CA ARG A 126 -7.65 -3.79 9.49
C ARG A 126 -8.01 -5.27 9.44
N ILE A 127 -7.50 -5.96 8.43
CA ILE A 127 -7.72 -7.37 8.13
C ILE A 127 -6.40 -8.05 7.87
N ASN A 128 -6.15 -9.17 8.55
CA ASN A 128 -5.11 -10.11 8.15
C ASN A 128 -5.71 -11.11 7.14
N VAL A 129 -5.30 -11.01 5.87
CA VAL A 129 -5.72 -11.93 4.80
C VAL A 129 -4.66 -13.00 4.49
N THR A 130 -3.56 -13.06 5.26
CA THR A 130 -2.36 -13.85 4.94
C THR A 130 -2.25 -15.15 5.74
N LYS A 131 -2.96 -15.31 6.87
CA LYS A 131 -2.86 -16.50 7.74
C LYS A 131 -3.01 -17.85 7.01
N GLU A 132 -3.94 -17.93 6.06
CA GLU A 132 -4.14 -19.15 5.28
C GLU A 132 -3.00 -19.37 4.27
N VAL A 133 -2.50 -18.29 3.67
CA VAL A 133 -1.35 -18.32 2.76
C VAL A 133 -0.09 -18.77 3.48
N GLU A 134 0.19 -18.26 4.68
CA GLU A 134 1.34 -18.69 5.50
C GLU A 134 1.30 -20.20 5.76
N ARG A 135 0.15 -20.69 6.23
CA ARG A 135 -0.07 -22.11 6.53
C ARG A 135 0.06 -22.99 5.28
N GLU A 136 -0.49 -22.55 4.15
CA GLU A 136 -0.40 -23.32 2.90
C GLU A 136 1.03 -23.33 2.36
N PHE A 137 1.69 -22.17 2.33
CA PHE A 137 3.03 -22.04 1.78
C PHE A 137 4.07 -22.84 2.57
N LYS A 138 3.95 -22.90 3.90
CA LYS A 138 4.81 -23.74 4.76
C LYS A 138 4.81 -25.22 4.43
N LYS A 139 3.84 -25.73 3.66
CA LYS A 139 3.84 -27.13 3.18
C LYS A 139 4.84 -27.37 2.05
N HIS A 140 5.35 -26.32 1.40
CA HIS A 140 6.17 -26.41 0.18
C HIS A 140 7.67 -26.22 0.44
N TYR A 141 8.07 -25.95 1.67
CA TYR A 141 9.48 -25.85 2.04
C TYR A 141 9.72 -26.44 3.42
N LYS A 142 10.98 -26.79 3.69
CA LYS A 142 11.43 -27.19 5.03
C LYS A 142 12.65 -26.38 5.42
N CYS A 143 12.66 -25.97 6.68
CA CYS A 143 13.75 -25.25 7.31
C CYS A 143 14.23 -26.05 8.51
N THR A 144 15.49 -25.83 8.90
CA THR A 144 16.03 -26.42 10.12
C THR A 144 15.32 -25.86 11.35
N ASP A 145 15.07 -24.55 11.34
CA ASP A 145 14.32 -23.83 12.37
C ASP A 145 12.96 -23.36 11.84
N SER A 146 11.99 -23.16 12.73
CA SER A 146 10.68 -22.63 12.33
C SER A 146 10.82 -21.17 11.91
N GLU A 147 10.52 -20.88 10.65
CA GLU A 147 10.55 -19.53 10.10
C GLU A 147 9.26 -19.22 9.33
N ASP A 148 8.69 -18.05 9.61
CA ASP A 148 7.52 -17.54 8.92
C ASP A 148 7.90 -16.97 7.55
N PRO A 149 7.08 -17.20 6.52
CA PRO A 149 7.36 -16.63 5.22
C PRO A 149 7.14 -15.13 5.22
N ASN A 150 7.92 -14.44 4.40
CA ASN A 150 7.68 -13.05 4.06
C ASN A 150 6.48 -12.96 3.12
N ILE A 151 5.55 -12.04 3.38
CA ILE A 151 4.35 -11.87 2.54
C ILE A 151 4.19 -10.43 2.07
N GLY A 152 4.14 -10.27 0.75
CA GLY A 152 3.83 -9.00 0.08
C GLY A 152 2.58 -9.07 -0.78
N ALA A 153 1.80 -7.98 -0.79
CA ALA A 153 0.70 -7.79 -1.72
C ALA A 153 1.22 -7.30 -3.07
N ILE A 154 0.64 -7.84 -4.14
CA ILE A 154 1.03 -7.50 -5.51
C ILE A 154 -0.04 -6.66 -6.18
N LYS A 155 -1.29 -7.13 -6.21
CA LYS A 155 -2.32 -6.49 -7.04
C LYS A 155 -3.74 -6.76 -6.56
N TRP A 156 -4.52 -5.68 -6.47
CA TRP A 156 -5.97 -5.75 -6.30
C TRP A 156 -6.66 -6.31 -7.54
N LEU A 157 -7.63 -7.19 -7.34
CA LEU A 157 -8.41 -7.84 -8.38
C LEU A 157 -9.90 -7.68 -8.08
N LYS A 158 -10.68 -7.40 -9.13
CA LYS A 158 -12.14 -7.22 -9.02
C LYS A 158 -12.53 -6.16 -7.97
N GLY A 159 -11.84 -5.01 -7.96
CA GLY A 159 -11.97 -3.98 -6.92
C GLY A 159 -11.25 -4.41 -5.64
N SER A 160 -11.89 -4.23 -4.48
CA SER A 160 -11.37 -4.65 -3.18
C SER A 160 -11.74 -6.09 -2.80
N ARG A 161 -12.19 -6.92 -3.75
CA ARG A 161 -12.73 -8.27 -3.45
C ARG A 161 -11.67 -9.34 -3.38
N ASN A 162 -10.64 -9.24 -4.22
CA ASN A 162 -9.57 -10.24 -4.30
C ASN A 162 -8.22 -9.53 -4.28
N LEU A 163 -7.22 -10.20 -3.71
CA LEU A 163 -5.86 -9.70 -3.67
C LEU A 163 -4.90 -10.79 -4.12
N LEU A 164 -4.03 -10.47 -5.08
CA LEU A 164 -2.85 -11.28 -5.36
C LEU A 164 -1.79 -10.95 -4.33
N VAL A 165 -1.36 -11.95 -3.57
CA VAL A 165 -0.24 -11.88 -2.61
C VAL A 165 0.83 -12.89 -3.01
N VAL A 166 2.06 -12.67 -2.55
CA VAL A 166 3.18 -13.59 -2.73
C VAL A 166 3.76 -13.92 -1.37
N ALA A 167 3.99 -15.21 -1.12
CA ALA A 167 4.72 -15.70 0.03
C ALA A 167 6.11 -16.14 -0.43
N GLU A 168 7.14 -15.76 0.32
CA GLU A 168 8.55 -15.99 0.03
C GLU A 168 9.24 -16.57 1.26
N VAL A 169 10.07 -17.60 1.07
CA VAL A 169 11.01 -18.06 2.09
C VAL A 169 12.05 -16.95 2.29
N PRO A 170 12.20 -16.38 3.50
CA PRO A 170 13.05 -15.21 3.69
C PRO A 170 14.46 -15.42 3.13
N PRO A 171 15.03 -14.45 2.39
CA PRO A 171 16.28 -14.62 1.65
C PRO A 171 17.54 -14.62 2.53
N HIS A 172 17.37 -14.65 3.86
CA HIS A 172 18.42 -14.71 4.87
C HIS A 172 18.20 -15.87 5.86
N SER A 173 17.26 -16.77 5.55
CA SER A 173 16.88 -17.88 6.40
C SER A 173 17.96 -18.97 6.48
N THR A 174 17.90 -19.82 7.50
CA THR A 174 18.66 -21.08 7.53
C THR A 174 18.06 -22.15 6.62
N CYS A 175 17.01 -21.80 5.86
CA CYS A 175 16.29 -22.70 4.97
C CYS A 175 17.11 -22.99 3.69
N PRO A 176 17.26 -24.25 3.28
CA PRO A 176 17.90 -24.58 2.00
C PRO A 176 17.21 -23.97 0.77
N GLN A 177 15.94 -23.60 0.90
CA GLN A 177 15.08 -23.07 -0.16
C GLN A 177 14.89 -21.54 -0.06
N MET A 178 15.87 -20.80 0.47
CA MET A 178 15.88 -19.33 0.49
C MET A 178 15.44 -18.71 -0.84
N GLY A 179 14.55 -17.72 -0.79
CA GLY A 179 14.06 -17.02 -1.97
C GLY A 179 13.11 -17.82 -2.86
N LEU A 180 12.72 -19.05 -2.47
CA LEU A 180 11.56 -19.71 -3.07
C LEU A 180 10.32 -18.88 -2.78
N PHE A 181 9.48 -18.67 -3.78
CA PHE A 181 8.19 -18.00 -3.57
C PHE A 181 7.04 -18.57 -4.40
N MET A 182 5.83 -18.36 -3.91
CA MET A 182 4.58 -18.75 -4.57
C MET A 182 3.56 -17.62 -4.50
N GLY A 183 2.67 -17.58 -5.50
CA GLY A 183 1.61 -16.58 -5.58
C GLY A 183 0.27 -17.16 -5.16
N TYR A 184 -0.57 -16.32 -4.57
CA TYR A 184 -1.90 -16.69 -4.10
C TYR A 184 -2.88 -15.57 -4.40
N ILE A 185 -4.01 -15.90 -5.03
CA ILE A 185 -5.16 -15.00 -5.03
C ILE A 185 -6.01 -15.36 -3.83
N VAL A 186 -6.24 -14.40 -2.94
CA VAL A 186 -7.10 -14.55 -1.76
C VAL A 186 -8.37 -13.72 -1.90
N SER A 187 -9.47 -14.17 -1.29
CA SER A 187 -10.68 -13.36 -1.14
C SER A 187 -10.57 -12.43 0.07
N VAL A 188 -11.09 -11.22 -0.07
CA VAL A 188 -11.15 -10.20 0.98
C VAL A 188 -12.62 -10.03 1.39
N PRO A 189 -12.95 -10.02 2.70
CA PRO A 189 -12.04 -9.98 3.84
C PRO A 189 -11.61 -11.35 4.40
N SER A 190 -12.08 -12.48 3.85
CA SER A 190 -11.93 -13.77 4.55
C SER A 190 -10.51 -14.34 4.60
N GLY A 191 -9.62 -13.93 3.67
CA GLY A 191 -8.28 -14.51 3.52
C GLY A 191 -8.26 -15.90 2.87
N LYS A 192 -9.42 -16.42 2.42
CA LYS A 192 -9.50 -17.74 1.78
C LYS A 192 -8.72 -17.75 0.47
N ILE A 193 -7.91 -18.78 0.25
CA ILE A 193 -7.19 -18.97 -1.01
C ILE A 193 -8.20 -19.36 -2.11
N LEU A 194 -8.19 -18.60 -3.20
CA LEU A 194 -8.99 -18.85 -4.40
C LEU A 194 -8.17 -19.50 -5.52
N GLU A 195 -6.89 -19.17 -5.62
CA GLU A 195 -5.98 -19.72 -6.61
C GLU A 195 -4.53 -19.68 -6.10
N GLN A 196 -3.73 -20.68 -6.49
CA GLN A 196 -2.32 -20.79 -6.15
C GLN A 196 -1.47 -20.87 -7.44
N PHE A 197 -0.30 -20.26 -7.40
CA PHE A 197 0.65 -20.20 -8.50
C PHE A 197 2.03 -20.70 -8.04
N SER A 198 2.62 -21.62 -8.81
CA SER A 198 4.05 -21.88 -8.72
C SER A 198 4.85 -20.64 -9.13
N GLN A 199 6.10 -20.53 -8.72
CA GLN A 199 6.97 -19.40 -9.07
C GLN A 199 7.02 -19.14 -10.58
N GLN A 200 7.15 -20.20 -11.38
CA GLN A 200 7.22 -20.09 -12.84
C GLN A 200 5.90 -19.56 -13.43
N ARG A 201 4.77 -20.11 -13.01
CA ARG A 201 3.45 -19.67 -13.49
C ARG A 201 3.13 -18.25 -13.05
N LEU A 202 3.49 -17.89 -11.81
CA LEU A 202 3.35 -16.53 -11.28
C LEU A 202 4.14 -15.53 -12.13
N LYS A 203 5.41 -15.80 -12.42
CA LYS A 203 6.24 -14.94 -13.27
C LYS A 203 5.66 -14.82 -14.69
N SER A 204 5.17 -15.91 -15.26
CA SER A 204 4.60 -15.91 -16.61
C SER A 204 3.31 -15.08 -16.72
N VAL A 205 2.40 -15.19 -15.73
CA VAL A 205 1.07 -14.57 -15.79
C VAL A 205 1.08 -13.15 -15.22
N TRP A 206 1.82 -12.94 -14.13
CA TRP A 206 1.78 -11.72 -13.33
C TRP A 206 3.09 -10.95 -13.32
N GLY A 207 4.13 -11.40 -14.04
CA GLY A 207 5.48 -10.83 -14.00
C GLY A 207 5.58 -9.33 -14.23
N ARG A 208 4.64 -8.74 -15.00
CA ARG A 208 4.57 -7.29 -15.23
C ARG A 208 4.18 -6.46 -14.00
N TYR A 209 3.61 -7.09 -12.98
CA TYR A 209 3.19 -6.44 -11.74
C TYR A 209 4.15 -6.71 -10.57
N LEU A 210 5.03 -7.70 -10.71
CA LEU A 210 6.00 -8.06 -9.69
C LEU A 210 7.08 -6.97 -9.59
N GLY A 211 7.30 -6.49 -8.37
CA GLY A 211 8.36 -5.56 -8.01
C GLY A 211 9.76 -6.17 -8.13
N ALA A 212 10.77 -5.33 -7.91
CA ALA A 212 12.17 -5.68 -8.13
C ALA A 212 12.64 -6.85 -7.24
N ARG A 213 12.02 -7.04 -6.06
CA ARG A 213 12.31 -8.17 -5.17
C ARG A 213 12.10 -9.53 -5.85
N LEU A 214 10.96 -9.67 -6.53
CA LEU A 214 10.51 -10.92 -7.14
C LEU A 214 10.94 -11.04 -8.60
N ASN A 215 11.32 -9.92 -9.22
CA ASN A 215 11.75 -9.83 -10.61
C ASN A 215 12.88 -8.78 -10.81
N PRO A 216 14.11 -9.07 -10.36
CA PRO A 216 15.22 -8.11 -10.37
C PRO A 216 15.70 -7.71 -11.76
N LYS A 217 15.37 -8.49 -12.81
CA LYS A 217 15.69 -8.18 -14.21
C LYS A 217 14.74 -7.18 -14.85
N ALA A 218 13.69 -6.73 -14.16
CA ALA A 218 12.65 -5.87 -14.71
C ALA A 218 12.84 -4.38 -14.39
N LYS A 219 14.10 -3.95 -14.27
CA LYS A 219 14.51 -2.53 -14.20
C LYS A 219 14.44 -1.88 -15.58
#